data_AF-A0A1F6Q6J9-F1
#
_entry.id   AF-A0A1F6Q6J9-F1
#
_cell.length_a   1.000
_cell.length_b   1.000
_cell.length_c   1.000
_cell.angle_alpha   90.00
_cell.angle_beta   90.00
_cell.angle_gamma   90.00
#
_symmetry.space_group_name_H-M   'P 1'
#
loop_
_entity.id
_entity.type
_entity.pdbx_description
1 polymer ?
#
loop_
_entity_poly.entity_id
_entity_poly.type
_entity_poly.pdbx_seq_one_letter_code
_entity_poly.pdbx_strand_id
1 'polypeptide(L)'
;MLPFITEEIRDEGLKTALEDVVSWRKKMVHYIKEENPEINAAIIEAAEKTQLDPKAIAVGAYIAYIMLEKAEREETGIIEKALE
;
A
#
# COMPACT_ATOMS: atom_id res chain seq x y z
N MET A 1 -4.63 10.23 13.79
CA MET A 1 -4.87 8.81 14.11
C MET A 1 -4.82 8.05 12.80
N LEU A 2 -4.45 6.76 12.79
CA LEU A 2 -4.64 5.95 11.59
C LEU A 2 -6.14 5.78 11.35
N PRO A 3 -6.63 5.91 10.11
CA PRO A 3 -8.04 5.75 9.80
C PRO A 3 -8.49 4.31 10.06
N PHE A 4 -9.77 4.15 10.39
CA PHE A 4 -10.35 2.82 10.61
C PHE A 4 -10.60 2.12 9.28
N ILE A 5 -10.09 0.89 9.13
CA ILE A 5 -10.27 0.10 7.91
C ILE A 5 -11.53 -0.76 8.05
N THR A 6 -12.54 -0.51 7.21
CA THR A 6 -13.76 -1.31 7.12
C THR A 6 -13.53 -2.62 6.36
N GLU A 7 -14.46 -3.57 6.47
CA GLU A 7 -14.40 -4.82 5.68
C GLU A 7 -14.46 -4.55 4.17
N GLU A 8 -15.24 -3.54 3.76
CA GLU A 8 -15.34 -3.11 2.35
C GLU A 8 -14.00 -2.59 1.83
N ILE A 9 -13.36 -1.67 2.56
CA ILE A 9 -12.04 -1.14 2.19
C ILE A 9 -11.00 -2.27 2.14
N ARG A 10 -11.07 -3.22 3.07
CA ARG A 10 -10.17 -4.39 3.08
C ARG A 10 -10.34 -5.23 1.81
N ASP A 11 -11.58 -5.60 1.51
CA ASP A 11 -11.88 -6.51 0.40
C ASP A 11 -11.58 -5.86 -0.95
N GLU A 12 -11.88 -4.57 -1.11
CA GLU A 12 -11.48 -3.78 -2.27
C GLU A 12 -9.96 -3.63 -2.37
N GLY A 13 -9.29 -3.29 -1.27
CA GLY A 13 -7.84 -3.11 -1.25
C GLY A 13 -7.10 -4.40 -1.65
N LEU A 14 -7.55 -5.55 -1.16
CA LEU A 14 -7.04 -6.85 -1.56
C LEU A 14 -7.32 -7.14 -3.04
N LYS A 15 -8.54 -6.93 -3.51
CA LYS A 15 -8.90 -7.14 -4.91
C LYS A 15 -8.04 -6.29 -5.84
N THR A 16 -7.95 -4.98 -5.59
CA THR A 16 -7.13 -4.05 -6.36
C THR A 16 -5.65 -4.44 -6.35
N ALA A 17 -5.12 -4.85 -5.20
CA ALA A 17 -3.73 -5.26 -5.13
C ALA A 17 -3.45 -6.54 -5.94
N LEU A 18 -4.37 -7.51 -5.90
CA LEU A 18 -4.17 -8.85 -6.46
C LEU A 18 -4.58 -8.99 -7.93
N GLU A 19 -5.47 -8.14 -8.46
CA GLU A 19 -5.95 -8.19 -9.85
C GLU A 19 -4.83 -8.11 -10.90
N ASP A 20 -3.73 -7.39 -10.62
CA ASP A 20 -2.53 -7.39 -11.47
C ASP A 20 -1.25 -7.27 -10.64
N VAL A 21 -1.10 -8.14 -9.63
CA VAL A 21 0.06 -8.15 -8.73
C VAL A 21 1.39 -8.20 -9.50
N VAL A 22 1.43 -8.88 -10.65
CA VAL A 22 2.67 -9.11 -11.41
C VAL A 22 3.10 -7.87 -12.18
N SER A 23 2.19 -7.21 -12.91
CA SER A 23 2.48 -5.97 -13.61
C SER A 23 2.70 -4.83 -12.64
N TRP A 24 1.88 -4.75 -11.60
CA TRP A 24 2.04 -3.78 -10.53
C TRP A 24 3.40 -3.95 -9.85
N ARG A 25 3.77 -5.16 -9.41
CA ARG A 25 5.07 -5.40 -8.76
C ARG A 25 6.22 -4.93 -9.65
N LYS A 26 6.18 -5.20 -10.96
CA LYS A 26 7.22 -4.74 -11.89
C LYS A 26 7.28 -3.22 -11.93
N LYS A 27 6.14 -2.55 -12.08
CA LYS A 27 6.04 -1.08 -12.14
C LYS A 27 6.44 -0.42 -10.83
N MET A 28 5.99 -0.95 -9.71
CA MET A 28 6.20 -0.35 -8.39
C MET A 28 7.61 -0.57 -7.86
N VAL A 29 8.23 -1.73 -8.12
CA VAL A 29 9.67 -1.92 -7.83
C VAL A 29 10.52 -1.00 -8.70
N HIS A 30 10.19 -0.80 -9.98
CA HIS A 30 10.91 0.17 -10.81
C HIS A 30 10.67 1.60 -10.32
N TYR A 31 9.42 1.98 -10.13
CA TYR A 31 9.00 3.31 -9.71
C TYR A 31 9.60 3.70 -8.36
N ILE A 32 9.50 2.85 -7.33
CA ILE A 32 10.15 3.13 -6.05
C ILE A 32 11.67 3.19 -6.21
N LYS A 33 12.27 2.27 -6.98
CA LYS A 33 13.73 2.29 -7.17
C LYS A 33 14.20 3.57 -7.87
N GLU A 34 13.42 4.10 -8.80
CA GLU A 34 13.74 5.31 -9.56
C GLU A 34 13.42 6.59 -8.78
N GLU A 35 12.25 6.67 -8.13
CA GLU A 35 11.76 7.87 -7.45
C GLU A 35 12.22 7.96 -5.98
N ASN A 36 12.40 6.84 -5.30
CA ASN A 36 12.77 6.80 -3.88
C ASN A 36 13.61 5.55 -3.52
N PRO A 37 14.89 5.53 -3.89
CA PRO A 37 15.78 4.38 -3.71
C PRO A 37 15.94 3.95 -2.24
N GLU A 38 15.75 4.86 -1.29
CA GLU A 38 15.82 4.58 0.16
C GLU A 38 14.70 3.65 0.62
N ILE A 39 13.48 3.81 0.10
CA ILE A 39 12.36 2.89 0.41
C ILE A 39 12.68 1.48 -0.12
N ASN A 40 13.25 1.39 -1.32
CA ASN A 40 13.68 0.10 -1.87
C ASN A 40 14.81 -0.52 -1.01
N ALA A 41 15.78 0.27 -0.56
CA ALA A 41 16.84 -0.19 0.33
C ALA A 41 16.28 -0.72 1.66
N ALA A 42 15.32 -0.01 2.27
CA ALA A 42 14.66 -0.44 3.50
C ALA A 42 13.90 -1.77 3.33
N ILE A 43 13.21 -1.97 2.20
CA ILE A 43 12.54 -3.25 1.90
C ILE A 43 13.54 -4.40 1.79
N ILE A 44 14.68 -4.17 1.13
CA ILE A 44 15.74 -5.17 0.97
C ILE A 44 16.38 -5.49 2.32
N GLU A 45 16.75 -4.48 3.12
CA GLU A 45 17.36 -4.67 4.43
C GLU A 45 16.40 -5.40 5.40
N ALA A 46 15.12 -5.06 5.38
CA ALA A 46 14.11 -5.77 6.16
C ALA A 46 14.03 -7.25 5.74
N ALA A 47 13.97 -7.51 4.43
CA ALA A 47 13.92 -8.86 3.89
C ALA A 47 15.13 -9.71 4.31
N GLU A 48 16.33 -9.14 4.27
CA GLU A 48 17.57 -9.80 4.71
C GLU A 48 17.54 -10.13 6.20
N LYS A 49 17.12 -9.18 7.05
CA LYS A 49 17.05 -9.37 8.50
C LYS A 49 15.99 -10.37 8.94
N THR A 50 14.89 -10.48 8.20
CA THR A 50 13.78 -11.38 8.53
C THR A 50 13.79 -12.69 7.74
N GLN A 51 14.71 -12.86 6.78
CA GLN A 51 14.74 -13.98 5.83
C GLN A 51 13.42 -14.14 5.04
N LEU A 52 12.70 -13.05 4.81
CA LEU A 52 11.46 -13.04 4.02
C LEU A 52 11.77 -12.64 2.57
N ASP A 53 10.90 -13.01 1.63
CA ASP A 53 11.04 -12.54 0.24
C ASP A 53 10.76 -11.01 0.18
N PRO A 54 11.67 -10.18 -0.36
CA PRO A 54 11.50 -8.72 -0.41
C PRO A 54 10.26 -8.29 -1.21
N LYS A 55 9.83 -9.09 -2.19
CA LYS A 55 8.60 -8.83 -2.94
C LYS A 55 7.37 -9.09 -2.08
N ALA A 56 7.41 -10.08 -1.18
CA ALA A 56 6.31 -10.31 -0.25
C ALA A 56 6.15 -9.13 0.73
N ILE A 57 7.26 -8.58 1.23
CA ILE A 57 7.26 -7.37 2.05
C ILE A 57 6.70 -6.17 1.27
N ALA A 58 7.16 -5.96 0.04
CA ALA A 58 6.67 -4.86 -0.81
C ALA A 58 5.17 -4.95 -1.11
N VAL A 59 4.65 -6.16 -1.36
CA VAL A 59 3.21 -6.39 -1.56
C VAL A 59 2.42 -6.07 -0.29
N GLY A 60 2.88 -6.52 0.88
CA GLY A 60 2.24 -6.21 2.16
C GLY A 60 2.18 -4.70 2.44
N ALA A 61 3.30 -4.00 2.22
CA ALA A 61 3.38 -2.55 2.39
C ALA A 61 2.41 -1.80 1.47
N TYR A 62 2.26 -2.26 0.23
CA TYR A 62 1.32 -1.66 -0.72
C TYR A 62 -0.15 -1.88 -0.37
N ILE A 63 -0.50 -3.09 0.04
CA ILE A 63 -1.86 -3.40 0.50
C ILE A 63 -2.23 -2.45 1.65
N ALA A 64 -1.33 -2.28 2.61
CA ALA A 64 -1.52 -1.34 3.72
C ALA A 64 -1.68 0.11 3.21
N TYR A 65 -0.81 0.56 2.31
CA TYR A 65 -0.88 1.91 1.74
C TYR A 65 -2.24 2.18 1.06
N ILE A 66 -2.72 1.28 0.20
CA ILE A 66 -4.01 1.46 -0.50
C ILE A 66 -5.18 1.51 0.47
N MET A 67 -5.19 0.62 1.47
CA MET A 67 -6.28 0.60 2.46
C MET A 67 -6.33 1.91 3.24
N LEU A 68 -5.15 2.41 3.68
CA LEU A 68 -5.05 3.67 4.39
C LEU A 68 -5.46 4.85 3.51
N GLU A 69 -4.96 4.92 2.28
CA GLU A 69 -5.31 5.98 1.32
C GLU A 69 -6.82 6.03 1.03
N LYS A 70 -7.46 4.87 0.85
CA LYS A 70 -8.91 4.78 0.67
C LYS A 70 -9.65 5.30 1.90
N ALA A 71 -9.26 4.85 3.08
CA ALA A 71 -9.91 5.24 4.33
C ALA A 71 -9.75 6.74 4.62
N GLU A 72 -8.57 7.33 4.36
CA GLU A 72 -8.35 8.79 4.50
C GLU A 72 -9.24 9.59 3.53
N ARG A 73 -9.39 9.13 2.29
CA ARG A 73 -10.26 9.77 1.29
C ARG A 73 -11.73 9.71 1.70
N GLU A 74 -12.19 8.58 2.25
CA GLU A 74 -13.55 8.44 2.76
C GLU A 74 -13.81 9.34 3.97
N GLU A 75 -12.89 9.38 4.95
CA GLU A 75 -12.98 10.27 6.10
C GLU A 75 -13.01 11.75 5.66
N THR A 76 -12.12 12.15 4.75
CA THR A 76 -12.06 13.53 4.22
C THR A 76 -13.35 13.90 3.49
N GLY A 77 -13.87 13.02 2.63
CA GLY A 77 -15.11 13.25 1.90
C GLY A 77 -16.36 13.30 2.80
N ILE A 78 -16.35 12.61 3.94
CA ILE A 78 -17.41 12.74 4.96
C ILE A 78 -17.33 14.10 5.65
N ILE A 79 -16.14 14.56 6.01
CA ILE A 79 -15.92 15.87 6.65
C ILE A 79 -16.38 17.00 5.73
N GLU A 80 -16.01 16.98 4.46
CA GLU A 80 -16.41 17.99 3.47
C GLU A 80 -17.93 18.10 3.36
N LYS A 81 -18.64 16.96 3.24
CA LYS A 81 -20.10 16.92 3.17
C LYS A 81 -20.81 17.37 4.46
N ALA A 82 -20.17 17.27 5.61
CA ALA A 82 -20.74 17.71 6.89
C ALA A 82 -20.57 19.22 7.13
N LEU A 83 -19.70 19.87 6.35
CA LEU A 83 -19.41 21.31 6.40
C LEU A 83 -20.19 22.13 5.36
N GLU A 84 -20.87 21.46 4.42
CA GLU A 84 -21.86 22.03 3.48
C GLU A 84 -23.26 22.14 4.09
#